data_AF-A0A2P4F050-F1
#
_entry.id   AF-A0A2P4F050-F1
#
_cell.length_a   1.000
_cell.length_b   1.000
_cell.length_c   1.000
_cell.angle_alpha   90.00
_cell.angle_beta   90.00
_cell.angle_gamma   90.00
#
_symmetry.space_group_name_H-M   'P 1'
#
loop_
_entity.id
_entity.type
_entity.pdbx_description
1 polymer ?
#
loop_
_entity_poly.entity_id
_entity_poly.type
_entity_poly.pdbx_seq_one_letter_code
_entity_poly.pdbx_strand_id
1 'polypeptide(L)'
;MKPRNLLLVAGLPLALLGVIALARPDVLRSDHVDMPAPTLSAGQARPANWATPIDPQLRLYRMAPNLYRSALPDSGDLSTLQAQGIHTVINFYQRNDDWLAGSELTAIHEPLHADRVTDTDVIRVLRAIRAGQQQGGVLIHCKHGQNRTGLMTAMYRMVFEGWSREQALAEMLEGGFGDGELMTDAVGYLNRVDVEAVRTAMDEGRCSTQALALCQVSDWWRRQTGEIDQRVAQLED
;
A
#
# COMPACT_ATOMS: atom_id res chain seq x y z
N MET A 1 1.87 -69.61 -10.69
CA MET A 1 1.00 -68.48 -11.12
C MET A 1 0.62 -67.66 -9.89
N LYS A 2 1.07 -66.40 -9.80
CA LYS A 2 0.66 -65.41 -8.77
C LYS A 2 0.31 -64.12 -9.51
N PRO A 3 -0.85 -63.49 -9.25
CA PRO A 3 -1.25 -62.28 -9.96
C PRO A 3 -0.46 -61.06 -9.44
N ARG A 4 -0.03 -60.20 -10.37
CA ARG A 4 0.59 -58.91 -10.10
C ARG A 4 -0.53 -57.89 -9.89
N ASN A 5 -0.66 -57.36 -8.67
CA ASN A 5 -1.58 -56.25 -8.39
C ASN A 5 -1.03 -54.95 -8.99
N LEU A 6 -1.63 -54.55 -10.11
CA LEU A 6 -1.44 -53.29 -10.80
C LEU A 6 -2.45 -52.27 -10.25
N LEU A 7 -2.26 -51.78 -9.03
CA LEU A 7 -3.12 -50.76 -8.41
C LEU A 7 -2.24 -49.80 -7.59
N LEU A 8 -1.41 -49.01 -8.27
CA LEU A 8 -0.60 -47.97 -7.60
C LEU A 8 -0.08 -46.89 -8.55
N VAL A 9 -0.87 -46.43 -9.53
CA VAL A 9 -0.45 -45.28 -10.39
C VAL A 9 -1.61 -44.36 -10.80
N ALA A 10 -2.64 -44.20 -9.96
CA ALA A 10 -3.74 -43.27 -10.27
C ALA A 10 -4.10 -42.27 -9.13
N GLY A 11 -3.42 -42.32 -7.98
CA GLY A 11 -3.70 -41.41 -6.85
C GLY A 11 -2.79 -40.19 -6.76
N LEU A 12 -1.61 -40.22 -7.39
CA LEU A 12 -0.60 -39.16 -7.24
C LEU A 12 -0.87 -37.84 -8.01
N PRO A 13 -1.60 -37.79 -9.15
CA PRO A 13 -1.78 -36.52 -9.87
C PRO A 13 -2.89 -35.64 -9.26
N LEU A 14 -3.85 -36.22 -8.53
CA LEU A 14 -4.94 -35.46 -7.88
C LEU A 14 -4.51 -34.78 -6.58
N ALA A 15 -3.62 -35.41 -5.79
CA ALA A 15 -3.07 -34.79 -4.59
C ALA A 15 -2.15 -33.60 -4.93
N LEU A 16 -1.40 -33.66 -6.03
CA LEU A 16 -0.53 -32.57 -6.48
C LEU A 16 -1.33 -31.36 -7.02
N LEU A 17 -2.44 -31.60 -7.73
CA LEU A 17 -3.35 -30.54 -8.18
C LEU A 17 -4.06 -29.83 -7.01
N GLY A 18 -4.43 -30.58 -5.96
CA GLY A 18 -4.99 -29.99 -4.73
C GLY A 18 -4.00 -29.08 -3.99
N VAL A 19 -2.70 -29.44 -3.98
CA VAL A 19 -1.64 -28.60 -3.39
C VAL A 19 -1.37 -27.35 -4.23
N ILE A 20 -1.43 -27.42 -5.57
CA ILE A 20 -1.27 -26.25 -6.44
C ILE A 20 -2.44 -25.26 -6.28
N ALA A 21 -3.68 -25.75 -6.17
CA ALA A 21 -4.84 -24.90 -5.95
C ALA A 21 -4.82 -24.19 -4.57
N LEU A 22 -4.24 -24.84 -3.55
CA LEU A 22 -4.06 -24.24 -2.21
C LEU A 22 -2.83 -23.32 -2.12
N ALA A 23 -1.82 -23.53 -2.96
CA ALA A 23 -0.60 -22.72 -2.99
C ALA A 23 -0.67 -21.50 -3.93
N ARG A 24 -1.64 -21.47 -4.86
CA ARG A 24 -1.84 -20.40 -5.85
C ARG A 24 -3.34 -20.06 -5.99
N PRO A 25 -3.99 -19.50 -4.96
CA PRO A 25 -5.40 -19.07 -5.06
C PRO A 25 -5.62 -18.04 -6.19
N ASP A 26 -4.55 -17.39 -6.64
CA ASP A 26 -4.43 -16.52 -7.81
C ASP A 26 -4.79 -17.19 -9.15
N VAL A 27 -4.62 -18.51 -9.31
CA VAL A 27 -4.89 -19.23 -10.58
C VAL A 27 -6.38 -19.52 -10.80
N LEU A 28 -7.21 -19.46 -9.75
CA LEU A 28 -8.67 -19.66 -9.82
C LEU A 28 -9.45 -18.35 -9.71
N ARG A 29 -8.76 -17.21 -9.68
CA ARG A 29 -9.39 -15.92 -9.41
C ARG A 29 -9.92 -15.31 -10.70
N SER A 30 -11.21 -14.98 -10.70
CA SER A 30 -11.82 -14.14 -11.75
C SER A 30 -11.09 -12.80 -11.83
N ASP A 31 -10.72 -12.38 -13.04
CA ASP A 31 -10.19 -11.04 -13.33
C ASP A 31 -11.23 -9.93 -13.08
N HIS A 32 -12.48 -10.30 -12.79
CA HIS A 32 -13.54 -9.35 -12.50
C HIS A 32 -13.33 -8.69 -11.14
N VAL A 33 -13.19 -7.37 -11.16
CA VAL A 33 -13.27 -6.50 -9.98
C VAL A 33 -14.67 -5.91 -9.87
N ASP A 34 -15.32 -6.12 -8.72
CA ASP A 34 -16.57 -5.45 -8.39
C ASP A 34 -16.34 -3.96 -8.13
N MET A 35 -16.71 -3.13 -9.10
CA MET A 35 -16.65 -1.67 -8.95
C MET A 35 -17.89 -1.19 -8.20
N PRO A 36 -17.75 -0.36 -7.14
CA PRO A 36 -18.89 0.19 -6.44
C PRO A 36 -19.68 1.15 -7.35
N ALA A 37 -20.99 1.20 -7.16
CA ALA A 37 -21.83 2.19 -7.84
C ALA A 37 -21.45 3.62 -7.38
N PRO A 38 -21.54 4.63 -8.26
CA PRO A 38 -21.33 6.02 -7.89
C PRO A 38 -22.24 6.43 -6.73
N THR A 39 -21.69 7.16 -5.77
CA THR A 39 -22.41 7.61 -4.57
C THR A 39 -22.88 9.05 -4.69
N LEU A 40 -22.20 9.87 -5.49
CA LEU A 40 -22.59 11.26 -5.75
C LEU A 40 -23.54 11.34 -6.95
N SER A 41 -24.59 12.15 -6.81
CA SER A 41 -25.44 12.53 -7.93
C SER A 41 -24.78 13.60 -8.80
N ALA A 42 -25.16 13.68 -10.07
CA ALA A 42 -24.68 14.73 -10.98
C ALA A 42 -24.96 16.14 -10.40
N GLY A 43 -23.92 16.96 -10.27
CA GLY A 43 -24.01 18.31 -9.73
C GLY A 43 -23.99 18.42 -8.19
N GLN A 44 -23.91 17.29 -7.47
CA GLN A 44 -23.72 17.31 -6.02
C GLN A 44 -22.32 17.84 -5.66
N ALA A 45 -22.25 18.72 -4.66
CA ALA A 45 -20.98 19.25 -4.18
C ALA A 45 -20.13 18.15 -3.52
N ARG A 46 -18.81 18.23 -3.72
CA ARG A 46 -17.84 17.34 -3.09
C ARG A 46 -17.97 17.39 -1.56
N PRO A 47 -18.02 16.25 -0.86
CA PRO A 47 -17.98 16.22 0.60
C PRO A 47 -16.76 16.96 1.18
N ALA A 48 -16.98 17.79 2.20
CA ALA A 48 -15.94 18.63 2.80
C ALA A 48 -14.87 17.84 3.57
N ASN A 49 -15.18 16.61 3.98
CA ASN A 49 -14.24 15.70 4.65
C ASN A 49 -13.31 14.97 3.68
N TRP A 50 -13.51 15.11 2.36
CA TRP A 50 -12.58 14.58 1.37
C TRP A 50 -11.37 15.50 1.19
N ALA A 51 -10.31 14.99 0.55
CA ALA A 51 -9.07 15.71 0.34
C ALA A 51 -9.30 17.07 -0.36
N THR A 52 -8.70 18.13 0.16
CA THR A 52 -8.90 19.50 -0.37
C THR A 52 -7.93 19.76 -1.52
N PRO A 53 -8.39 20.24 -2.69
CA PRO A 53 -7.51 20.57 -3.81
C PRO A 53 -6.61 21.76 -3.46
N ILE A 54 -5.32 21.66 -3.82
CA ILE A 54 -4.33 22.73 -3.70
C ILE A 54 -3.89 23.16 -5.10
N ASP A 55 -3.44 22.20 -5.91
CA ASP A 55 -3.02 22.43 -7.30
C ASP A 55 -3.63 21.36 -8.22
N PRO A 56 -4.65 21.72 -9.03
CA PRO A 56 -5.27 20.80 -9.96
C PRO A 56 -4.32 20.25 -11.05
N GLN A 57 -3.29 21.00 -11.47
CA GLN A 57 -2.38 20.58 -12.53
C GLN A 57 -1.50 19.42 -12.06
N LEU A 58 -0.96 19.54 -10.84
CA LEU A 58 -0.21 18.49 -10.17
C LEU A 58 -1.12 17.40 -9.57
N ARG A 59 -2.45 17.61 -9.59
CA ARG A 59 -3.42 16.85 -8.78
C ARG A 59 -2.98 16.80 -7.32
N LEU A 60 -2.47 17.90 -6.79
CA LEU A 60 -2.05 18.03 -5.41
C LEU A 60 -3.27 18.28 -4.52
N TYR A 61 -3.48 17.39 -3.55
CA TYR A 61 -4.54 17.51 -2.56
C TYR A 61 -3.98 17.33 -1.16
N ARG A 62 -4.52 18.10 -0.19
CA ARG A 62 -4.31 17.85 1.23
C ARG A 62 -5.36 16.87 1.73
N MET A 63 -4.94 15.72 2.22
CA MET A 63 -5.85 14.68 2.72
C MET A 63 -6.20 14.86 4.20
N ALA A 64 -5.17 15.09 5.00
CA ALA A 64 -5.21 15.18 6.45
C ALA A 64 -4.11 16.17 6.91
N PRO A 65 -4.06 16.54 8.21
CA PRO A 65 -2.92 17.29 8.72
C PRO A 65 -1.60 16.60 8.36
N ASN A 66 -0.69 17.35 7.73
CA ASN A 66 0.62 16.87 7.30
C ASN A 66 0.61 15.68 6.31
N LEU A 67 -0.50 15.41 5.61
CA LEU A 67 -0.54 14.39 4.55
C LEU A 67 -1.14 14.94 3.26
N TYR A 68 -0.38 14.78 2.20
CA TYR A 68 -0.69 15.25 0.85
C TYR A 68 -0.56 14.10 -0.15
N ARG A 69 -1.31 14.20 -1.24
CA ARG A 69 -1.23 13.29 -2.38
C ARG A 69 -1.10 14.05 -3.68
N SER A 70 -0.36 13.50 -4.65
CA SER A 70 -0.26 14.08 -6.00
C SER A 70 -0.04 13.06 -7.12
N ALA A 71 -0.08 13.57 -8.35
CA ALA A 71 0.63 12.96 -9.48
C ALA A 71 2.15 13.18 -9.36
N LEU A 72 2.91 12.75 -10.36
CA LEU A 72 4.36 12.93 -10.40
C LEU A 72 4.71 14.43 -10.47
N PRO A 73 5.40 15.00 -9.46
CA PRO A 73 5.89 16.37 -9.51
C PRO A 73 7.12 16.51 -10.40
N ASP A 74 7.49 17.76 -10.69
CA ASP A 74 8.77 18.13 -11.27
C ASP A 74 9.52 19.16 -10.41
N SER A 75 10.69 19.62 -10.88
CA SER A 75 11.53 20.56 -10.13
C SER A 75 10.90 21.94 -9.97
N GLY A 76 9.95 22.33 -10.83
CA GLY A 76 9.17 23.55 -10.70
C GLY A 76 8.21 23.53 -9.51
N ASP A 77 7.76 22.33 -9.11
CA ASP A 77 6.81 22.16 -8.01
C ASP A 77 7.44 22.29 -6.62
N LEU A 78 8.77 22.27 -6.51
CA LEU A 78 9.49 22.31 -5.23
C LEU A 78 9.04 23.47 -4.33
N SER A 79 8.87 24.65 -4.92
CA SER A 79 8.43 25.84 -4.18
C SER A 79 7.00 25.70 -3.63
N THR A 80 6.09 25.11 -4.41
CA THR A 80 4.72 24.79 -3.99
C THR A 80 4.73 23.77 -2.86
N LEU A 81 5.54 22.71 -2.96
CA LEU A 81 5.63 21.67 -1.93
C LEU A 81 6.18 22.23 -0.61
N GLN A 82 7.24 23.03 -0.68
CA GLN A 82 7.83 23.71 0.49
C GLN A 82 6.85 24.67 1.16
N ALA A 83 6.07 25.43 0.38
CA ALA A 83 5.05 26.33 0.91
C ALA A 83 3.94 25.59 1.69
N GLN A 84 3.69 24.31 1.38
CA GLN A 84 2.79 23.44 2.14
C GLN A 84 3.43 22.80 3.39
N GLY A 85 4.71 23.09 3.65
CA GLY A 85 5.46 22.48 4.75
C GLY A 85 5.76 21.00 4.53
N ILE A 86 5.87 20.56 3.27
CA ILE A 86 6.24 19.18 2.93
C ILE A 86 7.74 19.01 3.15
N HIS A 87 8.12 17.95 3.87
CA HIS A 87 9.50 17.58 4.18
C HIS A 87 9.86 16.19 3.66
N THR A 88 8.87 15.30 3.50
CA THR A 88 9.09 13.92 3.02
C THR A 88 8.26 13.66 1.76
N VAL A 89 8.88 13.03 0.76
CA VAL A 89 8.22 12.59 -0.48
C VAL A 89 8.35 11.07 -0.59
N ILE A 90 7.21 10.37 -0.67
CA ILE A 90 7.14 8.92 -0.83
C ILE A 90 6.63 8.60 -2.23
N ASN A 91 7.45 7.86 -2.97
CA ASN A 91 7.26 7.60 -4.38
C ASN A 91 6.96 6.13 -4.66
N PHE A 92 5.77 5.88 -5.23
CA PHE A 92 5.32 4.55 -5.62
C PHE A 92 5.58 4.20 -7.09
N TYR A 93 6.17 5.11 -7.86
CA TYR A 93 6.50 4.91 -9.26
C TYR A 93 7.80 4.12 -9.41
N GLN A 94 8.01 3.56 -10.61
CA GLN A 94 9.17 2.71 -10.89
C GLN A 94 10.47 3.50 -11.10
N ARG A 95 10.37 4.82 -11.28
CA ARG A 95 11.51 5.71 -11.45
C ARG A 95 11.70 6.51 -10.18
N ASN A 96 12.96 6.82 -9.87
CA ASN A 96 13.34 7.72 -8.81
C ASN A 96 12.88 9.16 -9.11
N ASP A 97 12.81 9.97 -8.06
CA ASP A 97 12.53 11.40 -8.15
C ASP A 97 13.81 12.20 -8.34
N ASP A 98 14.41 12.07 -9.52
CA ASP A 98 15.63 12.83 -9.85
C ASP A 98 15.39 14.36 -9.80
N TRP A 99 14.13 14.80 -9.86
CA TRP A 99 13.72 16.20 -9.68
C TRP A 99 13.93 16.73 -8.25
N LEU A 100 14.13 15.85 -7.27
CA LEU A 100 14.49 16.22 -5.89
C LEU A 100 15.99 16.50 -5.72
N ALA A 101 16.82 16.30 -6.75
CA ALA A 101 18.25 16.51 -6.66
C ALA A 101 18.59 17.94 -6.20
N GLY A 102 19.36 18.04 -5.10
CA GLY A 102 19.74 19.33 -4.50
C GLY A 102 18.66 19.98 -3.64
N SER A 103 17.53 19.32 -3.40
CA SER A 103 16.53 19.75 -2.42
C SER A 103 16.82 19.20 -1.02
N GLU A 104 16.31 19.87 0.01
CA GLU A 104 16.35 19.43 1.41
C GLU A 104 15.22 18.42 1.76
N LEU A 105 14.43 17.99 0.76
CA LEU A 105 13.34 17.04 0.96
C LEU A 105 13.89 15.63 1.12
N THR A 106 13.34 14.89 2.08
CA THR A 106 13.64 13.47 2.25
C THR A 106 12.87 12.65 1.21
N ALA A 107 13.59 11.97 0.33
CA ALA A 107 13.02 11.07 -0.67
C ALA A 107 12.96 9.63 -0.14
N ILE A 108 11.78 9.00 -0.22
CA ILE A 108 11.56 7.59 0.08
C ILE A 108 11.02 6.92 -1.18
N HIS A 109 11.78 6.00 -1.75
CA HIS A 109 11.36 5.24 -2.94
C HIS A 109 10.82 3.87 -2.55
N GLU A 110 9.52 3.67 -2.76
CA GLU A 110 8.79 2.42 -2.46
C GLU A 110 8.02 1.99 -3.71
N PRO A 111 8.69 1.47 -4.75
CA PRO A 111 8.05 1.18 -6.04
C PRO A 111 6.96 0.12 -5.89
N LEU A 112 5.74 0.48 -6.28
CA LEU A 112 4.59 -0.43 -6.24
C LEU A 112 4.10 -0.76 -7.64
N HIS A 113 3.50 -1.94 -7.74
CA HIS A 113 2.69 -2.38 -8.87
C HIS A 113 1.30 -2.65 -8.35
N ALA A 114 0.30 -1.95 -8.90
CA ALA A 114 -1.04 -1.90 -8.32
C ALA A 114 -1.70 -3.28 -8.27
N ASP A 115 -1.49 -4.10 -9.29
CA ASP A 115 -2.00 -5.47 -9.47
C ASP A 115 -1.47 -6.48 -8.44
N ARG A 116 -0.36 -6.16 -7.75
CA ARG A 116 0.33 -7.08 -6.83
C ARG A 116 0.64 -6.47 -5.46
N VAL A 117 -0.06 -5.40 -5.07
CA VAL A 117 0.08 -4.83 -3.72
C VAL A 117 -0.35 -5.84 -2.66
N THR A 118 0.49 -6.02 -1.65
CA THR A 118 0.24 -6.90 -0.50
C THR A 118 0.01 -6.09 0.77
N ASP A 119 -0.54 -6.73 1.81
CA ASP A 119 -0.68 -6.11 3.14
C ASP A 119 0.67 -5.68 3.72
N THR A 120 1.74 -6.42 3.42
CA THR A 120 3.11 -6.07 3.81
C THR A 120 3.53 -4.74 3.20
N ASP A 121 3.20 -4.49 1.93
CA ASP A 121 3.49 -3.22 1.25
C ASP A 121 2.68 -2.08 1.85
N VAL A 122 1.39 -2.32 2.11
CA VAL A 122 0.52 -1.33 2.77
C VAL A 122 1.05 -0.96 4.15
N ILE A 123 1.36 -1.95 5.00
CA ILE A 123 1.91 -1.72 6.34
C ILE A 123 3.20 -0.91 6.27
N ARG A 124 4.10 -1.25 5.35
CA ARG A 124 5.36 -0.52 5.16
C ARG A 124 5.11 0.94 4.79
N VAL A 125 4.25 1.19 3.80
CA VAL A 125 3.93 2.55 3.35
C VAL A 125 3.23 3.35 4.44
N LEU A 126 2.24 2.78 5.13
CA LEU A 126 1.55 3.45 6.23
C LEU A 126 2.50 3.82 7.36
N ARG A 127 3.49 2.97 7.67
CA ARG A 127 4.57 3.31 8.62
C ARG A 127 5.44 4.45 8.14
N ALA A 128 5.87 4.41 6.88
CA ALA A 128 6.67 5.48 6.28
C ALA A 128 5.94 6.82 6.34
N ILE A 129 4.63 6.83 6.05
CA ILE A 129 3.78 8.03 6.20
C ILE A 129 3.79 8.51 7.65
N ARG A 130 3.51 7.64 8.63
CA ARG A 130 3.46 8.04 10.04
C ARG A 130 4.80 8.55 10.56
N ALA A 131 5.90 7.95 10.13
CA ALA A 131 7.25 8.38 10.47
C ALA A 131 7.57 9.76 9.86
N GLY A 132 7.27 9.97 8.58
CA GLY A 132 7.44 11.26 7.92
C GLY A 132 6.57 12.37 8.54
N GLN A 133 5.35 12.02 8.97
CA GLN A 133 4.45 12.98 9.64
C GLN A 133 5.01 13.53 10.97
N GLN A 134 5.98 12.84 11.60
CA GLN A 134 6.69 13.36 12.77
C GLN A 134 7.73 14.43 12.42
N GLN A 135 8.17 14.49 11.16
CA GLN A 135 9.19 15.40 10.66
C GLN A 135 8.59 16.58 9.89
N GLY A 136 7.32 16.49 9.49
CA GLY A 136 6.61 17.54 8.78
C GLY A 136 5.54 17.00 7.85
N GLY A 137 5.20 17.75 6.79
CA GLY A 137 4.28 17.30 5.76
C GLY A 137 4.85 16.14 4.93
N VAL A 138 4.03 15.14 4.65
CA VAL A 138 4.36 14.01 3.78
C VAL A 138 3.58 14.11 2.49
N LEU A 139 4.27 14.08 1.36
CA LEU A 139 3.68 13.89 0.04
C LEU A 139 3.79 12.42 -0.35
N ILE A 140 2.69 11.81 -0.77
CA ILE A 140 2.71 10.51 -1.44
C ILE A 140 2.31 10.67 -2.91
N HIS A 141 3.03 10.02 -3.83
CA HIS A 141 2.70 10.07 -5.25
C HIS A 141 3.03 8.78 -6.00
N CYS A 142 2.49 8.70 -7.22
CA CYS A 142 2.91 7.73 -8.23
C CYS A 142 3.05 8.49 -9.56
N LYS A 143 2.86 7.82 -10.71
CA LYS A 143 2.91 8.52 -12.01
C LYS A 143 1.75 9.52 -12.19
N HIS A 144 0.50 9.05 -12.08
CA HIS A 144 -0.69 9.87 -12.37
C HIS A 144 -1.44 10.31 -11.11
N GLY A 145 -1.03 9.82 -9.94
CA GLY A 145 -1.66 10.16 -8.66
C GLY A 145 -3.02 9.52 -8.41
N GLN A 146 -3.43 8.52 -9.21
CA GLN A 146 -4.76 7.92 -9.16
C GLN A 146 -4.78 6.52 -8.51
N ASN A 147 -4.16 5.51 -9.11
CA ASN A 147 -4.34 4.09 -8.75
C ASN A 147 -3.55 3.71 -7.48
N ARG A 148 -2.21 3.62 -7.55
CA ARG A 148 -1.35 3.30 -6.38
C ARG A 148 -1.47 4.33 -5.25
N THR A 149 -1.47 5.61 -5.59
CA THR A 149 -1.70 6.69 -4.62
C THR A 149 -3.09 6.59 -4.00
N GLY A 150 -4.12 6.27 -4.79
CA GLY A 150 -5.49 6.08 -4.32
C GLY A 150 -5.61 4.89 -3.37
N LEU A 151 -4.97 3.76 -3.68
CA LEU A 151 -4.90 2.59 -2.78
C LEU A 151 -4.35 2.98 -1.42
N MET A 152 -3.17 3.60 -1.39
CA MET A 152 -2.52 3.97 -0.12
C MET A 152 -3.28 5.07 0.62
N THR A 153 -3.92 5.98 -0.11
CA THR A 153 -4.84 6.99 0.45
C THR A 153 -6.04 6.32 1.13
N ALA A 154 -6.72 5.42 0.43
CA ALA A 154 -7.89 4.71 0.94
C ALA A 154 -7.53 3.84 2.16
N MET A 155 -6.39 3.15 2.12
CA MET A 155 -5.88 2.41 3.27
C MET A 155 -5.57 3.33 4.45
N TYR A 156 -4.99 4.51 4.23
CA TYR A 156 -4.77 5.48 5.30
C TYR A 156 -6.09 5.92 5.95
N ARG A 157 -7.10 6.27 5.15
CA ARG A 157 -8.45 6.65 5.63
C ARG A 157 -9.07 5.55 6.48
N MET A 158 -9.06 4.31 5.98
CA MET A 158 -9.65 3.18 6.70
C MET A 158 -8.87 2.87 7.97
N VAL A 159 -7.53 2.77 7.91
CA VAL A 159 -6.70 2.33 9.05
C VAL A 159 -6.67 3.37 10.16
N PHE A 160 -6.42 4.65 9.84
CA PHE A 160 -6.17 5.69 10.84
C PHE A 160 -7.36 6.60 11.12
N GLU A 161 -8.23 6.83 10.14
CA GLU A 161 -9.38 7.73 10.31
C GLU A 161 -10.69 6.97 10.54
N GLY A 162 -10.64 5.64 10.55
CA GLY A 162 -11.80 4.79 10.83
C GLY A 162 -12.86 4.82 9.73
N TRP A 163 -12.52 5.27 8.52
CA TRP A 163 -13.48 5.28 7.42
C TRP A 163 -13.90 3.85 7.07
N SER A 164 -15.17 3.71 6.71
CA SER A 164 -15.65 2.51 6.04
C SER A 164 -14.99 2.38 4.66
N ARG A 165 -14.98 1.15 4.15
CA ARG A 165 -14.47 0.85 2.81
C ARG A 165 -15.22 1.65 1.74
N GLU A 166 -16.52 1.75 1.90
CA GLU A 166 -17.42 2.44 0.98
C GLU A 166 -17.08 3.93 0.93
N GLN A 167 -16.84 4.56 2.09
CA GLN A 167 -16.40 5.97 2.15
C GLN A 167 -15.04 6.18 1.48
N ALA A 168 -14.09 5.28 1.74
CA ALA A 168 -12.74 5.37 1.16
C ALA A 168 -12.76 5.17 -0.36
N LEU A 169 -13.56 4.22 -0.86
CA LEU A 169 -13.78 3.99 -2.28
C LEU A 169 -14.50 5.17 -2.94
N ALA A 170 -15.52 5.74 -2.30
CA ALA A 170 -16.22 6.92 -2.80
C ALA A 170 -15.26 8.11 -2.99
N GLU A 171 -14.44 8.43 -1.97
CA GLU A 171 -13.41 9.48 -2.13
C GLU A 171 -12.42 9.11 -3.22
N MET A 172 -11.94 7.86 -3.27
CA MET A 172 -10.93 7.45 -4.24
C MET A 172 -11.41 7.56 -5.70
N LEU A 173 -12.65 7.18 -5.98
CA LEU A 173 -13.20 7.11 -7.34
C LEU A 173 -13.85 8.42 -7.77
N GLU A 174 -14.53 9.10 -6.86
CA GLU A 174 -15.31 10.31 -7.15
C GLU A 174 -14.58 11.57 -6.68
N GLY A 175 -13.35 11.40 -6.17
CA GLY A 175 -12.56 12.46 -5.58
C GLY A 175 -11.93 13.44 -6.56
N GLY A 176 -12.19 13.34 -7.86
CA GLY A 176 -11.55 14.18 -8.87
C GLY A 176 -10.06 13.90 -9.05
N PHE A 177 -9.59 12.72 -8.66
CA PHE A 177 -8.18 12.32 -8.76
C PHE A 177 -7.80 11.75 -10.14
N GLY A 178 -8.78 11.52 -11.01
CA GLY A 178 -8.62 10.91 -12.32
C GLY A 178 -9.82 10.03 -12.65
N ASP A 179 -9.64 9.20 -13.67
CA ASP A 179 -10.63 8.22 -14.09
C ASP A 179 -10.62 6.99 -13.19
N GLY A 180 -11.79 6.62 -12.64
CA GLY A 180 -11.98 5.46 -11.78
C GLY A 180 -11.78 4.13 -12.48
N GLU A 181 -11.99 4.05 -13.80
CA GLU A 181 -11.77 2.83 -14.59
C GLU A 181 -10.29 2.41 -14.61
N LEU A 182 -9.38 3.36 -14.41
CA LEU A 182 -7.94 3.13 -14.33
C LEU A 182 -7.47 2.75 -12.90
N MET A 183 -8.40 2.52 -11.98
CA MET A 183 -8.13 2.21 -10.58
C MET A 183 -8.61 0.82 -10.15
N THR A 184 -8.95 -0.05 -11.11
CA THR A 184 -9.47 -1.41 -10.86
C THR A 184 -8.56 -2.26 -9.97
N ASP A 185 -7.25 -2.21 -10.14
CA ASP A 185 -6.31 -2.96 -9.29
C ASP A 185 -6.42 -2.56 -7.81
N ALA A 186 -6.48 -1.26 -7.56
CA ALA A 186 -6.62 -0.74 -6.21
C ALA A 186 -7.99 -1.06 -5.61
N VAL A 187 -9.07 -0.95 -6.38
CA VAL A 187 -10.40 -1.41 -5.94
C VAL A 187 -10.37 -2.90 -5.64
N GLY A 188 -9.72 -3.70 -6.49
CA GLY A 188 -9.55 -5.13 -6.29
C GLY A 188 -8.88 -5.44 -4.95
N TYR A 189 -7.77 -4.77 -4.61
CA TYR A 189 -7.14 -4.92 -3.30
C TYR A 189 -8.08 -4.50 -2.16
N LEU A 190 -8.67 -3.31 -2.28
CA LEU A 190 -9.56 -2.73 -1.26
C LEU A 190 -10.78 -3.61 -1.00
N ASN A 191 -11.31 -4.31 -2.00
CA ASN A 191 -12.42 -5.25 -1.85
C ASN A 191 -12.06 -6.50 -1.03
N ARG A 192 -10.78 -6.77 -0.78
CA ARG A 192 -10.31 -8.03 -0.19
C ARG A 192 -9.60 -7.87 1.14
N VAL A 193 -8.95 -6.73 1.36
CA VAL A 193 -8.12 -6.49 2.54
C VAL A 193 -8.92 -6.68 3.83
N ASP A 194 -8.31 -7.30 4.84
CA ASP A 194 -8.83 -7.28 6.21
C ASP A 194 -8.22 -6.08 6.93
N VAL A 195 -8.98 -5.00 7.08
CA VAL A 195 -8.51 -3.74 7.66
C VAL A 195 -8.16 -3.90 9.13
N GLU A 196 -8.91 -4.74 9.88
CA GLU A 196 -8.62 -4.97 11.30
C GLU A 196 -7.34 -5.77 11.49
N ALA A 197 -7.08 -6.74 10.61
CA ALA A 197 -5.80 -7.44 10.60
C ALA A 197 -4.63 -6.49 10.32
N VAL A 198 -4.80 -5.54 9.39
CA VAL A 198 -3.78 -4.51 9.10
C VAL A 198 -3.57 -3.59 10.30
N ARG A 199 -4.63 -3.11 10.96
CA ARG A 199 -4.54 -2.29 12.18
C ARG A 199 -3.80 -3.04 13.30
N THR A 200 -4.20 -4.28 13.55
CA THR A 200 -3.56 -5.14 14.57
C THR A 200 -2.07 -5.32 14.26
N ALA A 201 -1.70 -5.59 13.01
CA ALA A 201 -0.30 -5.73 12.61
C ALA A 201 0.49 -4.41 12.76
N MET A 202 -0.16 -3.27 12.50
CA MET A 202 0.43 -1.94 12.73
C MET A 202 0.71 -1.70 14.22
N ASP A 203 -0.28 -1.97 15.08
CA ASP A 203 -0.22 -1.74 16.54
C ASP A 203 0.80 -2.67 17.22
N GLU A 204 0.87 -3.92 16.78
CA GLU A 204 1.81 -4.92 17.31
C GLU A 204 3.22 -4.82 16.70
N GLY A 205 3.45 -3.87 15.78
CA GLY A 205 4.74 -3.71 15.11
C GLY A 205 5.09 -4.85 14.13
N ARG A 206 4.14 -5.70 13.75
CA ARG A 206 4.33 -6.80 12.78
C ARG A 206 4.49 -6.27 11.37
N CYS A 207 5.40 -6.81 10.58
CA CYS A 207 5.60 -6.39 9.18
C CYS A 207 4.51 -6.89 8.21
N SER A 208 3.63 -7.80 8.64
CA SER A 208 2.60 -8.42 7.80
C SER A 208 1.40 -8.86 8.63
N THR A 209 0.25 -9.02 7.98
CA THR A 209 -0.97 -9.60 8.57
C THR A 209 -0.85 -11.11 8.79
N GLN A 210 0.00 -11.80 8.02
CA GLN A 210 0.22 -13.24 8.13
C GLN A 210 1.24 -13.57 9.24
N ALA A 211 0.91 -14.54 10.10
CA ALA A 211 1.76 -14.95 11.23
C ALA A 211 3.10 -15.60 10.83
N LEU A 212 3.21 -16.12 9.60
CA LEU A 212 4.42 -16.79 9.09
C LEU A 212 5.06 -16.04 7.92
N ALA A 213 4.80 -14.74 7.78
CA ALA A 213 5.44 -13.94 6.74
C ALA A 213 6.96 -13.94 6.92
N LEU A 214 7.71 -14.12 5.83
CA LEU A 214 9.17 -14.16 5.86
C LEU A 214 9.80 -12.93 6.50
N CYS A 215 9.17 -11.75 6.38
CA CYS A 215 9.64 -10.54 7.04
C CYS A 215 9.55 -10.63 8.57
N GLN A 216 8.55 -11.33 9.13
CA GLN A 216 8.44 -11.50 10.59
C GLN A 216 9.52 -12.43 11.09
N VAL A 217 9.81 -13.49 10.33
CA VAL A 217 10.88 -14.45 10.63
C VAL A 217 12.26 -13.78 10.52
N SER A 218 12.50 -12.96 9.50
CA SER A 218 13.77 -12.25 9.34
C SER A 218 13.98 -11.14 10.36
N ASP A 219 12.93 -10.40 10.75
CA ASP A 219 13.00 -9.39 11.80
C ASP A 219 13.18 -10.02 13.19
N TRP A 220 12.59 -11.20 13.43
CA TRP A 220 12.87 -11.99 14.63
C TRP A 220 14.31 -12.48 14.66
N TRP A 221 14.82 -13.04 13.55
CA TRP A 221 16.21 -13.50 13.46
C TRP A 221 17.22 -12.36 13.64
N ARG A 222 17.00 -11.20 12.98
CA ARG A 222 17.85 -10.01 13.13
C ARG A 222 17.88 -9.47 14.56
N ARG A 223 16.76 -9.51 15.28
CA ARG A 223 16.72 -9.14 16.70
C ARG A 223 17.53 -10.10 17.56
N GLN A 224 17.40 -11.41 17.35
CA GLN A 224 18.19 -12.39 18.09
C GLN A 224 19.69 -12.26 17.82
N THR A 225 20.11 -12.08 16.57
CA THR A 225 21.53 -11.87 16.26
C THR A 225 22.04 -10.56 16.83
N GLY A 226 21.25 -9.47 16.77
CA GLY A 226 21.64 -8.19 17.38
C GLY A 226 21.77 -8.24 18.90
N GLU A 227 20.89 -8.97 19.60
CA GLU A 227 21.00 -9.20 21.05
C GLU A 227 22.21 -10.08 21.40
N ILE A 228 22.55 -11.07 20.58
CA ILE A 228 23.75 -11.89 20.76
C ILE A 228 25.01 -11.04 20.55
N ASP A 229 25.08 -10.25 19.49
CA ASP A 229 26.23 -9.39 19.18
C ASP A 229 26.47 -8.35 20.29
N GLN A 230 25.40 -7.77 20.84
CA GLN A 230 25.49 -6.86 21.99
C GLN A 230 26.01 -7.55 23.26
N ARG A 231 25.59 -8.80 23.52
CA ARG A 231 26.07 -9.57 24.67
C ARG A 231 27.50 -10.03 24.51
N VAL A 232 27.95 -10.31 23.28
CA VAL A 232 29.36 -10.62 23.00
C VAL A 232 30.22 -9.36 23.20
N ALA A 233 29.79 -8.21 22.69
CA ALA A 233 30.50 -6.94 22.89
C ALA A 233 30.64 -6.55 24.38
N GLN A 234 29.63 -6.86 25.21
CA GLN A 234 29.67 -6.63 26.67
C GLN A 234 30.57 -7.61 27.45
N LEU A 235 31.02 -8.70 26.82
CA LEU A 235 31.94 -9.68 27.43
C LEU A 235 33.38 -9.48 26.97
N GLU A 236 33.61 -8.63 25.98
CA GLU A 236 34.93 -8.26 25.45
C GLU A 236 35.50 -6.97 26.07
N ASP A 237 34.70 -6.26 26.88
CA ASP A 237 35.08 -5.15 27.77
C ASP A 237 35.28 -5.63 29.23
#